data_AF-A0A350KQ79-F1
#
_entry.id   AF-A0A350KQ79-F1
#
_cell.length_a   1.000
_cell.length_b   1.000
_cell.length_c   1.000
_cell.angle_alpha   90.00
_cell.angle_beta   90.00
_cell.angle_gamma   90.00
#
_symmetry.space_group_name_H-M   'P 1'
#
loop_
_entity.id
_entity.type
_entity.pdbx_description
1 polymer ?
#
loop_
_entity_poly.entity_id
_entity_poly.type
_entity_poly.pdbx_seq_one_letter_code
_entity_poly.pdbx_strand_id
1 'polypeptide(L)'
;MKKLFLFLFAAMTVFCVNDADARAVKLGRSKANKISAGVSFGTEQQCYEGQYLDKATNTCKNCADAMPGCTKCSSATSCDACTEELFDGETWGYELVGNQCKTAYCVWNKNEDVMTHSKCSVVNGAGSKSAATAITVPTKDSAISYGTTTLRFKNSATVNGGKVRVANLFATAPDDFALSGTLNTTVTFNTPVRVDGIVTLQEDANNAAAGTSVFFAKGLEGSVPGCEVVKYVLPNSSTQTTYKYATVKSNTETTCKCDGKGCALVAPQPIDNDPGDTCTNNHFWNANGSHTVGTQYDCFDGYGANANISIPSGHSKFVRANIRFWDYASVSGTLKTKKLESVYHDSSRMSDLDAIITFNGPVEADNIVLQEAISSQKGQRKGIKMVFKGGLSGEKKCSVRKQLVSSGCGYASCQKDTTTDATCTCSNSECSISNDTAASCTSSNNEFWNGDGSHTAKRTNGCLDFYGSYATITIPDGANYSNVNIRFWSRAAVNGSFTTDTLRSTYHTSSALSSLNTTITFNGAVKASKVELAEASSGGKGVTMKFPKGLSGNPSCKVVKQKSGSGCGYASCQDNMTTTTTCTCTTSECKLN
;
A
#
# COMPACT_ATOMS: atom_id res chain seq x y z
N MET A 1 71.98 4.46 76.53
CA MET A 1 72.83 3.53 75.76
C MET A 1 71.93 2.65 74.89
N LYS A 2 72.30 2.50 73.59
CA LYS A 2 71.96 1.46 72.58
C LYS A 2 71.09 0.28 73.07
N LYS A 3 70.11 -0.32 72.38
CA LYS A 3 69.61 -0.49 70.99
C LYS A 3 68.17 -1.08 71.20
N LEU A 4 67.21 -1.12 70.26
CA LEU A 4 67.11 -2.14 69.20
C LEU A 4 65.75 -2.00 68.46
N PHE A 5 65.76 -2.34 67.17
CA PHE A 5 64.69 -2.44 66.17
C PHE A 5 63.49 -3.33 66.54
N LEU A 6 62.28 -3.07 66.00
CA LEU A 6 61.61 -3.86 64.92
C LEU A 6 60.23 -3.27 64.51
N PHE A 7 59.72 -3.75 63.38
CA PHE A 7 58.76 -3.22 62.41
C PHE A 7 57.24 -3.52 62.64
N LEU A 8 56.40 -2.74 61.92
CA LEU A 8 55.26 -3.11 61.03
C LEU A 8 53.77 -3.00 61.46
N PHE A 9 52.99 -2.29 60.61
CA PHE A 9 51.53 -2.29 60.27
C PHE A 9 50.48 -2.06 61.40
N ALA A 10 49.34 -1.38 61.22
CA ALA A 10 48.53 -1.01 60.05
C ALA A 10 47.68 0.26 60.34
N ALA A 11 47.33 1.02 59.30
CA ALA A 11 46.40 2.15 59.36
C ALA A 11 45.03 1.79 58.74
N MET A 12 44.01 2.42 59.32
CA MET A 12 42.57 2.18 59.21
C MET A 12 41.96 2.40 57.83
N THR A 13 40.91 1.62 57.55
CA THR A 13 39.78 1.98 56.68
C THR A 13 38.53 2.16 57.52
N VAL A 14 37.85 3.31 57.41
CA VAL A 14 36.40 3.44 57.66
C VAL A 14 35.82 4.46 56.67
N PHE A 15 34.83 4.00 55.91
CA PHE A 15 33.91 4.76 55.05
C PHE A 15 32.74 5.32 55.86
N CYS A 16 32.17 6.45 55.37
CA CYS A 16 30.74 6.81 55.26
C CYS A 16 30.55 8.35 55.39
N VAL A 17 29.67 9.10 54.70
CA VAL A 17 28.79 9.00 53.52
C VAL A 17 27.98 10.33 53.45
N ASN A 18 27.62 10.78 52.23
CA ASN A 18 26.51 11.66 51.77
C ASN A 18 26.51 13.22 51.82
N ASP A 19 26.59 13.79 50.61
CA ASP A 19 25.64 14.67 49.86
C ASP A 19 25.00 15.92 50.49
N ALA A 20 25.18 17.09 49.85
CA ALA A 20 24.21 17.68 48.91
C ALA A 20 24.62 19.08 48.36
N ASP A 21 24.48 19.25 47.04
CA ASP A 21 24.15 20.44 46.23
C ASP A 21 24.98 21.77 46.27
N ALA A 22 25.62 22.11 45.14
CA ALA A 22 25.08 23.10 44.16
C ALA A 22 26.14 23.66 43.16
N ARG A 23 25.90 23.37 41.87
CA ARG A 23 26.02 24.24 40.67
C ARG A 23 27.32 25.00 40.34
N ALA A 24 27.99 24.48 39.30
CA ALA A 24 28.60 25.14 38.12
C ALA A 24 29.27 26.53 38.23
N VAL A 25 30.60 26.57 38.01
CA VAL A 25 31.30 27.74 37.46
C VAL A 25 32.39 27.32 36.45
N LYS A 26 32.24 27.80 35.21
CA LYS A 26 33.21 28.04 34.12
C LYS A 26 34.60 27.39 34.23
N LEU A 27 34.92 26.50 33.28
CA LEU A 27 36.29 26.16 32.89
C LEU A 27 37.00 27.40 32.31
N GLY A 28 37.71 28.12 33.18
CA GLY A 28 38.70 29.12 32.80
C GLY A 28 40.01 28.45 32.44
N ARG A 29 40.60 28.87 31.32
CA ARG A 29 41.98 28.60 30.85
C ARG A 29 42.95 28.46 32.04
N SER A 30 43.54 27.27 32.24
CA SER A 30 44.64 27.13 33.21
C SER A 30 45.95 27.54 32.56
N LYS A 31 46.66 28.41 33.28
CA LYS A 31 47.95 29.00 32.94
C LYS A 31 49.04 27.93 32.86
N ALA A 32 49.95 28.15 31.92
CA ALA A 32 51.25 27.51 31.84
C ALA A 32 51.98 27.52 33.18
N ASN A 33 52.35 26.33 33.68
CA ASN A 33 53.45 26.20 34.63
C ASN A 33 54.74 25.95 33.84
N LYS A 34 55.59 26.97 33.79
CA LYS A 34 57.00 26.84 33.45
C LYS A 34 57.67 25.99 34.54
N ILE A 35 58.25 24.85 34.17
CA ILE A 35 59.37 24.27 34.91
C ILE A 35 60.61 24.39 34.03
N SER A 36 61.63 24.99 34.63
CA SER A 36 62.90 25.41 34.05
C SER A 36 63.81 24.24 33.65
N ALA A 37 64.71 24.57 32.73
CA ALA A 37 65.66 23.72 32.03
C ALA A 37 66.58 22.85 32.91
N GLY A 38 66.96 21.70 32.34
CA GLY A 38 68.36 21.28 32.26
C GLY A 38 68.85 20.26 33.27
N VAL A 39 68.66 18.97 32.97
CA VAL A 39 69.64 17.93 33.33
C VAL A 39 69.82 16.99 32.14
N SER A 40 71.00 17.01 31.54
CA SER A 40 71.44 16.04 30.54
C SER A 40 72.10 14.86 31.26
N PHE A 41 71.48 13.69 31.18
CA PHE A 41 72.18 12.40 31.29
C PHE A 41 71.95 11.66 29.97
N GLY A 42 73.02 11.12 29.40
CA GLY A 42 72.98 10.42 28.12
C GLY A 42 71.98 9.27 28.14
N THR A 43 70.98 9.37 27.28
CA THR A 43 70.08 8.39 26.65
C THR A 43 68.88 9.21 26.18
N GLU A 44 68.28 8.86 25.04
CA GLU A 44 67.29 9.65 24.30
C GLU A 44 66.36 10.50 25.17
N GLN A 45 66.15 11.78 24.82
CA GLN A 45 65.19 12.64 25.51
C GLN A 45 63.81 11.97 25.50
N GLN A 46 63.42 11.37 26.64
CA GLN A 46 62.15 10.68 26.78
C GLN A 46 61.05 11.72 27.00
N CYS A 47 60.19 11.87 26.01
CA CYS A 47 58.99 12.70 26.15
C CYS A 47 57.96 11.98 27.02
N TYR A 48 57.10 12.74 27.70
CA TYR A 48 56.02 12.18 28.49
C TYR A 48 54.97 11.50 27.59
N GLU A 49 54.16 10.62 28.19
CA GLU A 49 53.02 10.03 27.49
C GLU A 49 52.11 11.11 26.90
N GLY A 50 51.72 10.95 25.63
CA GLY A 50 50.99 11.97 24.87
C GLY A 50 51.86 13.04 24.21
N GLN A 51 53.18 12.88 24.20
CA GLN A 51 54.13 13.74 23.50
C GLN A 51 55.05 12.95 22.56
N TYR A 52 55.56 13.62 21.52
CA TYR A 52 56.60 13.09 20.63
C TYR A 52 57.82 14.02 20.60
N LEU A 53 59.00 13.45 20.35
CA LEU A 53 60.21 14.23 20.12
C LEU A 53 60.21 14.77 18.70
N ASP A 54 60.07 16.09 18.55
CA ASP A 54 60.27 16.75 17.26
C ASP A 54 61.78 16.86 16.96
N LYS A 55 62.27 16.01 16.05
CA LYS A 55 63.68 15.97 15.64
C LYS A 55 64.19 17.28 15.04
N ALA A 56 63.31 18.12 14.47
CA ALA A 56 63.71 19.39 13.86
C ALA A 56 64.02 20.46 14.91
N THR A 57 63.32 20.43 16.05
CA THR A 57 63.48 21.43 17.12
C THR A 57 64.13 20.85 18.38
N ASN A 58 64.34 19.53 18.44
CA ASN A 58 64.80 18.79 19.61
C ASN A 58 63.99 19.10 20.87
N THR A 59 62.67 19.22 20.73
CA THR A 59 61.74 19.50 21.83
C THR A 59 60.57 18.51 21.83
N CYS A 60 60.04 18.21 23.01
CA CYS A 60 58.83 17.41 23.15
C CYS A 60 57.59 18.25 22.83
N LYS A 61 56.77 17.78 21.89
CA LYS A 61 55.51 18.41 21.48
C LYS A 61 54.33 17.50 21.80
N ASN A 62 53.20 18.08 22.21
CA ASN A 62 52.00 17.29 22.49
C ASN A 62 51.41 16.73 21.19
N CYS A 63 50.97 15.48 21.25
CA CYS A 63 50.32 14.79 20.13
C CYS A 63 49.00 15.47 19.73
N ALA A 64 48.19 15.89 20.70
CA ALA A 64 46.91 16.52 20.47
C ALA A 64 47.01 17.89 19.77
N ASP A 65 48.12 18.63 19.99
CA ASP A 65 48.37 19.92 19.34
C ASP A 65 48.76 19.75 17.85
N ALA A 66 49.43 18.64 17.52
CA ALA A 66 49.85 18.33 16.15
C ALA A 66 48.73 17.63 15.34
N MET A 67 47.97 16.76 16.00
CA MET A 67 46.88 15.99 15.42
C MET A 67 45.69 15.98 16.39
N PRO A 68 44.60 16.69 16.06
CA PRO A 68 43.40 16.68 16.89
C PRO A 68 42.92 15.26 17.20
N GLY A 69 42.63 15.00 18.47
CA GLY A 69 42.17 13.70 18.94
C GLY A 69 43.26 12.65 19.16
N CYS A 70 44.54 12.94 18.89
CA CYS A 70 45.62 11.98 19.10
C CYS A 70 46.13 12.01 20.55
N THR A 71 46.05 10.87 21.24
CA THR A 71 46.52 10.70 22.63
C THR A 71 47.91 10.06 22.71
N LYS A 72 48.37 9.38 21.65
CA LYS A 72 49.72 8.82 21.54
C LYS A 72 50.20 8.89 20.10
N CYS A 73 51.41 9.41 19.87
CA CYS A 73 51.96 9.58 18.53
C CYS A 73 53.47 9.34 18.50
N SER A 74 53.94 8.85 17.37
CA SER A 74 55.35 8.63 17.06
C SER A 74 55.97 9.80 16.30
N SER A 75 55.14 10.69 15.72
CA SER A 75 55.58 11.93 15.06
C SER A 75 54.42 12.92 14.92
N ALA A 76 54.71 14.11 14.36
CA ALA A 76 53.72 15.15 14.06
C ALA A 76 52.59 14.70 13.10
N THR A 77 52.80 13.61 12.34
CA THR A 77 51.86 13.14 11.30
C THR A 77 51.47 11.67 11.46
N SER A 78 51.94 10.99 12.50
CA SER A 78 51.68 9.57 12.76
C SER A 78 51.19 9.40 14.19
N CYS A 79 49.88 9.20 14.31
CA CYS A 79 49.21 8.86 15.54
C CYS A 79 49.17 7.34 15.73
N ASP A 80 49.43 6.89 16.94
CA ASP A 80 49.41 5.48 17.34
C ASP A 80 48.14 5.14 18.13
N ALA A 81 47.54 6.13 18.80
CA ALA A 81 46.26 5.99 19.50
C ALA A 81 45.46 7.30 19.51
N CYS A 82 44.16 7.20 19.24
CA CYS A 82 43.22 8.30 19.36
C CYS A 82 42.55 8.29 20.73
N THR A 83 42.02 9.43 21.15
CA THR A 83 41.07 9.49 22.26
C THR A 83 39.90 8.56 21.96
N GLU A 84 39.52 7.78 22.95
CA GLU A 84 38.39 6.86 22.83
C GLU A 84 37.08 7.46 23.34
N GLU A 85 37.11 8.75 23.69
CA GLU A 85 35.94 9.50 24.15
C GLU A 85 35.03 9.85 22.97
N LEU A 86 33.73 9.76 23.22
CA LEU A 86 32.75 10.40 22.37
C LEU A 86 32.43 11.79 22.95
N PHE A 87 32.27 12.76 22.06
CA PHE A 87 32.01 14.15 22.35
C PHE A 87 30.56 14.51 22.05
N ASP A 88 30.14 15.66 22.58
CA ASP A 88 28.83 16.27 22.31
C ASP A 88 27.65 15.30 22.50
N GLY A 89 27.58 14.71 23.69
CA GLY A 89 26.50 13.78 24.04
C GLY A 89 26.53 12.47 23.24
N GLU A 90 27.72 11.92 23.02
CA GLU A 90 27.96 10.66 22.28
C GLU A 90 27.70 10.74 20.77
N THR A 91 27.77 11.92 20.17
CA THR A 91 27.42 12.12 18.75
C THR A 91 28.58 11.92 17.79
N TRP A 92 29.83 12.13 18.22
CA TRP A 92 31.03 11.93 17.39
C TRP A 92 32.29 11.70 18.24
N GLY A 93 33.38 11.23 17.64
CA GLY A 93 34.68 11.00 18.27
C GLY A 93 35.78 10.83 17.23
N TYR A 94 36.89 10.19 17.61
CA TYR A 94 38.02 9.95 16.72
C TYR A 94 38.31 8.46 16.56
N GLU A 95 38.46 8.02 15.31
CA GLU A 95 38.93 6.67 14.98
C GLU A 95 40.32 6.70 14.37
N LEU A 96 41.16 5.76 14.81
CA LEU A 96 42.49 5.58 14.24
C LEU A 96 42.39 4.87 12.89
N VAL A 97 42.79 5.57 11.82
CA VAL A 97 42.80 5.05 10.46
C VAL A 97 44.07 5.47 9.75
N GLY A 98 44.92 4.49 9.40
CA GLY A 98 46.18 4.76 8.70
C GLY A 98 47.09 5.71 9.45
N ASN A 99 47.26 5.49 10.76
CA ASN A 99 48.03 6.32 11.69
C ASN A 99 47.53 7.77 11.82
N GLN A 100 46.24 8.02 11.56
CA GLN A 100 45.62 9.34 11.73
C GLN A 100 44.31 9.21 12.50
N CYS A 101 44.02 10.19 13.36
CA CYS A 101 42.72 10.30 14.02
C CYS A 101 41.75 10.99 13.08
N LYS A 102 40.83 10.21 12.52
CA LYS A 102 39.75 10.72 11.67
C LYS A 102 38.50 10.92 12.49
N THR A 103 37.80 12.02 12.24
CA THR A 103 36.51 12.26 12.88
C THR A 103 35.51 11.20 12.44
N ALA A 104 34.91 10.54 13.42
CA ALA A 104 33.92 9.49 13.25
C ALA A 104 32.64 9.85 14.01
N TYR A 105 31.48 9.44 13.50
CA TYR A 105 30.19 9.95 13.94
C TYR A 105 29.28 8.80 14.39
N CYS A 106 28.53 9.03 15.46
CA CYS A 106 27.36 8.24 15.82
C CYS A 106 26.08 8.89 15.31
N VAL A 107 26.04 10.23 15.28
CA VAL A 107 24.90 10.99 14.76
C VAL A 107 25.39 12.02 13.74
N TRP A 108 24.73 12.10 12.59
CA TRP A 108 25.03 13.12 11.59
C TRP A 108 23.81 13.48 10.75
N ASN A 109 23.76 14.73 10.30
CA ASN A 109 22.80 15.20 9.31
C ASN A 109 23.55 16.07 8.31
N LYS A 110 24.25 15.43 7.38
CA LYS A 110 25.14 16.12 6.45
C LYS A 110 25.26 15.36 5.15
N ASN A 111 25.59 16.12 4.11
CA ASN A 111 25.63 15.67 2.73
C ASN A 111 27.06 15.35 2.29
N GLU A 112 27.79 14.56 3.07
CA GLU A 112 29.17 14.17 2.78
C GLU A 112 29.44 12.76 3.25
N ASP A 113 30.54 12.17 2.76
CA ASP A 113 30.96 10.85 3.20
C ASP A 113 31.32 10.88 4.68
N VAL A 114 30.93 9.83 5.40
CA VAL A 114 31.07 9.76 6.85
C VAL A 114 31.75 8.49 7.28
N MET A 115 32.42 8.55 8.42
CA MET A 115 32.94 7.38 9.13
C MET A 115 32.11 7.17 10.40
N THR A 116 31.71 5.94 10.70
CA THR A 116 31.05 5.62 11.97
C THR A 116 32.09 5.36 13.06
N HIS A 117 31.80 5.71 14.32
CA HIS A 117 32.70 5.38 15.42
C HIS A 117 32.43 3.96 15.95
N SER A 118 33.46 3.19 16.28
CA SER A 118 33.31 1.81 16.76
C SER A 118 32.63 1.67 18.13
N LYS A 119 32.51 2.76 18.89
CA LYS A 119 31.88 2.79 20.22
C LYS A 119 30.43 3.27 20.21
N CYS A 120 29.86 3.56 19.04
CA CYS A 120 28.48 4.02 18.96
C CYS A 120 27.51 2.96 19.50
N SER A 121 26.75 3.30 20.54
CA SER A 121 25.63 2.48 21.00
C SER A 121 24.44 2.58 20.03
N VAL A 122 24.28 3.75 19.40
CA VAL A 122 23.25 4.06 18.40
C VAL A 122 23.91 4.78 17.23
N VAL A 123 23.50 4.43 16.02
CA VAL A 123 23.91 5.12 14.80
C VAL A 123 22.69 5.82 14.22
N ASN A 124 22.77 7.13 13.97
CA ASN A 124 21.67 7.90 13.42
C ASN A 124 22.18 8.90 12.36
N GLY A 125 22.12 8.46 11.10
CA GLY A 125 22.58 9.23 9.96
C GLY A 125 21.44 9.74 9.10
N ALA A 126 21.53 10.99 8.65
CA ALA A 126 20.65 11.55 7.64
C ALA A 126 21.44 12.27 6.52
N GLY A 127 20.93 12.19 5.28
CA GLY A 127 21.50 12.86 4.11
C GLY A 127 20.47 13.10 2.98
N SER A 128 20.59 14.24 2.31
CA SER A 128 19.68 14.75 1.26
C SER A 128 20.36 15.00 -0.10
N LYS A 129 21.64 14.64 -0.27
CA LYS A 129 22.40 14.82 -1.52
C LYS A 129 21.73 14.12 -2.71
N SER A 130 21.83 14.68 -3.91
CA SER A 130 21.39 14.07 -5.18
C SER A 130 22.20 12.83 -5.59
N ALA A 131 23.39 12.64 -5.01
CA ALA A 131 24.28 11.50 -5.24
C ALA A 131 24.32 10.58 -4.01
N ALA A 132 24.76 9.34 -4.21
CA ALA A 132 24.84 8.36 -3.13
C ALA A 132 25.85 8.79 -2.05
N THR A 133 25.49 8.63 -0.77
CA THR A 133 26.40 8.91 0.37
C THR A 133 27.18 7.65 0.73
N ALA A 134 28.51 7.76 0.87
CA ALA A 134 29.33 6.65 1.37
C ALA A 134 29.51 6.73 2.88
N ILE A 135 29.18 5.65 3.56
CA ILE A 135 29.36 5.44 5.00
C ILE A 135 30.49 4.42 5.16
N THR A 136 31.52 4.77 5.91
CA THR A 136 32.66 3.91 6.19
C THR A 136 32.60 3.41 7.62
N VAL A 137 32.57 2.08 7.78
CA VAL A 137 32.74 1.42 9.06
C VAL A 137 34.23 1.16 9.28
N PRO A 138 34.82 1.55 10.42
CA PRO A 138 36.23 1.29 10.69
C PRO A 138 36.50 -0.22 10.73
N THR A 139 37.63 -0.63 10.17
CA THR A 139 38.03 -2.05 10.17
C THR A 139 38.64 -2.41 11.53
N LYS A 140 38.11 -3.43 12.18
CA LYS A 140 38.62 -4.04 13.41
C LYS A 140 38.66 -5.55 13.23
N ASP A 141 39.39 -6.25 14.09
CA ASP A 141 39.53 -7.71 14.03
C ASP A 141 38.20 -8.44 14.30
N SER A 142 37.34 -7.83 15.12
CA SER A 142 36.01 -8.32 15.44
C SER A 142 34.91 -7.45 14.82
N ALA A 143 33.71 -8.02 14.71
CA ALA A 143 32.55 -7.29 14.26
C ALA A 143 32.20 -6.17 15.24
N ILE A 144 32.05 -4.94 14.73
CA ILE A 144 31.58 -3.83 15.54
C ILE A 144 30.08 -4.00 15.79
N SER A 145 29.66 -3.91 17.05
CA SER A 145 28.26 -4.06 17.45
C SER A 145 27.60 -2.71 17.66
N TYR A 146 26.62 -2.40 16.82
CA TYR A 146 25.74 -1.25 16.96
C TYR A 146 24.38 -1.71 17.50
N GLY A 147 23.76 -0.88 18.35
CA GLY A 147 22.38 -1.08 18.78
C GLY A 147 21.41 -0.73 17.66
N THR A 148 20.64 0.35 17.84
CA THR A 148 19.73 0.83 16.80
C THR A 148 20.52 1.64 15.78
N THR A 149 20.39 1.27 14.51
CA THR A 149 21.02 1.95 13.38
C THR A 149 19.94 2.52 12.47
N THR A 150 19.84 3.84 12.41
CA THR A 150 18.90 4.58 11.57
C THR A 150 19.64 5.31 10.46
N LEU A 151 19.31 4.97 9.22
CA LEU A 151 19.91 5.51 8.00
C LEU A 151 18.81 6.15 7.16
N ARG A 152 18.81 7.49 7.14
CA ARG A 152 17.78 8.34 6.55
C ARG A 152 18.28 9.03 5.29
N PHE A 153 17.99 8.49 4.11
CA PHE A 153 18.53 9.03 2.87
C PHE A 153 17.48 9.24 1.78
N LYS A 154 17.54 10.43 1.14
CA LYS A 154 16.67 10.77 0.01
C LYS A 154 17.05 9.99 -1.26
N ASN A 155 18.33 9.66 -1.41
CA ASN A 155 18.88 8.83 -2.47
C ASN A 155 19.64 7.65 -1.84
N SER A 156 20.04 6.66 -2.63
CA SER A 156 20.73 5.46 -2.13
C SER A 156 22.00 5.77 -1.32
N ALA A 157 22.33 4.91 -0.35
CA ALA A 157 23.55 5.02 0.46
C ALA A 157 24.36 3.73 0.36
N THR A 158 25.68 3.82 0.51
CA THR A 158 26.54 2.63 0.55
C THR A 158 27.31 2.57 1.86
N VAL A 159 27.35 1.39 2.49
CA VAL A 159 28.11 1.12 3.71
C VAL A 159 29.27 0.21 3.37
N ASN A 160 30.49 0.68 3.60
CA ASN A 160 31.74 0.01 3.25
C ASN A 160 32.63 -0.18 4.49
N GLY A 161 33.65 -1.04 4.40
CA GLY A 161 34.67 -1.19 5.45
C GLY A 161 34.51 -2.45 6.29
N GLY A 162 34.65 -2.31 7.62
CA GLY A 162 34.69 -3.41 8.58
C GLY A 162 33.34 -4.12 8.80
N LYS A 163 33.40 -5.35 9.30
CA LYS A 163 32.24 -6.21 9.60
C LYS A 163 31.37 -5.60 10.71
N VAL A 164 30.04 -5.68 10.54
CA VAL A 164 29.08 -5.08 11.49
C VAL A 164 28.04 -6.06 12.00
N ARG A 165 27.63 -5.85 13.25
CA ARG A 165 26.47 -6.47 13.87
C ARG A 165 25.52 -5.36 14.32
N VAL A 166 24.25 -5.46 13.94
CA VAL A 166 23.24 -4.43 14.21
C VAL A 166 22.08 -5.05 14.95
N ALA A 167 21.63 -4.42 16.05
CA ALA A 167 20.46 -4.90 16.78
C ALA A 167 19.17 -4.63 16.02
N ASN A 168 18.92 -3.38 15.60
CA ASN A 168 17.77 -3.01 14.76
C ASN A 168 18.22 -2.05 13.66
N LEU A 169 17.72 -2.25 12.44
CA LEU A 169 18.08 -1.45 11.28
C LEU A 169 16.87 -0.70 10.75
N PHE A 170 16.93 0.61 10.70
CA PHE A 170 15.93 1.47 10.09
C PHE A 170 16.52 2.08 8.84
N ALA A 171 15.97 1.72 7.67
CA ALA A 171 16.29 2.37 6.40
C ALA A 171 15.05 3.18 6.00
N THR A 172 15.15 4.50 6.08
CA THR A 172 14.02 5.41 5.84
C THR A 172 14.48 6.62 5.02
N ALA A 173 13.54 7.48 4.62
CA ALA A 173 13.81 8.77 4.02
C ALA A 173 14.13 9.82 5.11
N PRO A 174 14.83 10.92 4.79
CA PRO A 174 15.04 12.03 5.71
C PRO A 174 13.73 12.77 5.98
N ASP A 175 13.67 13.46 7.12
CA ASP A 175 12.57 14.33 7.50
C ASP A 175 12.62 15.66 6.70
N ASP A 176 12.44 15.58 5.37
CA ASP A 176 12.58 16.72 4.45
C ASP A 176 11.27 17.00 3.68
N PHE A 177 10.79 18.25 3.79
CA PHE A 177 9.60 18.77 3.10
C PHE A 177 9.67 18.63 1.56
N ALA A 178 10.87 18.47 1.01
CA ALA A 178 11.13 18.33 -0.42
C ALA A 178 11.17 16.86 -0.90
N LEU A 179 10.57 15.91 -0.16
CA LEU A 179 10.24 14.58 -0.68
C LEU A 179 9.09 14.66 -1.73
N SER A 180 9.31 15.43 -2.79
CA SER A 180 8.50 15.42 -3.99
C SER A 180 9.04 14.35 -4.94
N GLY A 181 8.19 13.42 -5.37
CA GLY A 181 8.56 12.30 -6.24
C GLY A 181 8.46 10.95 -5.55
N THR A 182 8.70 9.88 -6.29
CA THR A 182 8.64 8.50 -5.77
C THR A 182 9.90 8.17 -4.97
N LEU A 183 9.74 7.80 -3.69
CA LEU A 183 10.81 7.29 -2.84
C LEU A 183 11.29 5.93 -3.36
N ASN A 184 12.54 5.86 -3.82
CA ASN A 184 13.20 4.62 -4.26
C ASN A 184 14.65 4.61 -3.77
N THR A 185 14.82 4.51 -2.46
CA THR A 185 16.14 4.56 -1.81
C THR A 185 16.62 3.14 -1.51
N THR A 186 17.87 2.84 -1.84
CA THR A 186 18.51 1.58 -1.41
C THR A 186 19.70 1.87 -0.50
N VAL A 187 19.74 1.23 0.66
CA VAL A 187 20.95 1.17 1.50
C VAL A 187 21.70 -0.10 1.18
N THR A 188 22.87 0.03 0.58
CA THR A 188 23.70 -1.11 0.17
C THR A 188 24.85 -1.31 1.15
N PHE A 189 24.89 -2.45 1.81
CA PHE A 189 26.03 -2.89 2.63
C PHE A 189 27.00 -3.70 1.76
N ASN A 190 28.17 -3.14 1.50
CA ASN A 190 29.32 -3.79 0.89
C ASN A 190 30.27 -4.40 1.94
N THR A 191 29.81 -4.50 3.18
CA THR A 191 30.48 -5.13 4.31
C THR A 191 29.67 -6.34 4.79
N PRO A 192 30.30 -7.40 5.34
CA PRO A 192 29.56 -8.46 6.03
C PRO A 192 28.74 -7.89 7.19
N VAL A 193 27.47 -8.28 7.25
CA VAL A 193 26.51 -7.76 8.22
C VAL A 193 25.70 -8.87 8.86
N ARG A 194 25.45 -8.74 10.16
CA ARG A 194 24.48 -9.53 10.91
C ARG A 194 23.42 -8.59 11.50
N VAL A 195 22.15 -8.94 11.35
CA VAL A 195 21.02 -8.21 11.96
C VAL A 195 20.32 -9.12 12.96
N ASP A 196 20.27 -8.71 14.23
CA ASP A 196 19.73 -9.54 15.32
C ASP A 196 18.25 -9.32 15.61
N GLY A 197 17.68 -8.24 15.10
CA GLY A 197 16.32 -7.83 15.39
C GLY A 197 15.57 -7.46 14.12
N ILE A 198 14.90 -6.32 14.15
CA ILE A 198 13.97 -5.95 13.09
C ILE A 198 14.66 -5.05 12.07
N VAL A 199 14.42 -5.32 10.79
CA VAL A 199 14.66 -4.35 9.71
C VAL A 199 13.36 -3.58 9.49
N THR A 200 13.42 -2.26 9.54
CA THR A 200 12.28 -1.38 9.27
C THR A 200 12.53 -0.63 7.97
N LEU A 201 11.58 -0.76 7.05
CA LEU A 201 11.57 -0.06 5.76
C LEU A 201 10.43 0.95 5.72
N GLN A 202 10.63 2.06 5.02
CA GLN A 202 9.61 3.04 4.76
C GLN A 202 8.92 2.81 3.41
N GLU A 203 7.59 2.73 3.44
CA GLU A 203 6.73 2.86 2.26
C GLU A 203 6.68 4.31 1.78
N ASP A 204 6.71 4.52 0.46
CA ASP A 204 6.39 5.83 -0.12
C ASP A 204 4.95 6.24 0.23
N ALA A 205 4.75 7.52 0.56
CA ALA A 205 3.44 8.01 0.97
C ALA A 205 2.36 7.81 -0.12
N ASN A 206 2.77 7.85 -1.40
CA ASN A 206 1.92 7.89 -2.57
C ASN A 206 2.03 6.63 -3.47
N ASN A 207 2.97 5.72 -3.20
CA ASN A 207 3.17 4.50 -3.98
C ASN A 207 3.56 3.30 -3.10
N ALA A 208 2.61 2.39 -2.84
CA ALA A 208 2.80 1.21 -2.00
C ALA A 208 3.85 0.19 -2.52
N ALA A 209 4.23 0.27 -3.81
CA ALA A 209 5.28 -0.56 -4.40
C ALA A 209 6.66 0.11 -4.40
N ALA A 210 6.75 1.35 -3.94
CA ALA A 210 7.97 2.12 -3.84
C ALA A 210 8.28 2.43 -2.39
N GLY A 211 9.55 2.64 -2.10
CA GLY A 211 10.02 3.01 -0.78
C GLY A 211 11.49 2.69 -0.61
N THR A 212 11.87 2.39 0.61
CA THR A 212 13.25 2.04 0.93
C THR A 212 13.50 0.54 0.82
N SER A 213 14.73 0.17 0.46
CA SER A 213 15.22 -1.20 0.48
C SER A 213 16.62 -1.27 1.09
N VAL A 214 17.01 -2.47 1.53
CA VAL A 214 18.37 -2.76 1.99
C VAL A 214 18.93 -3.88 1.14
N PHE A 215 20.17 -3.72 0.68
CA PHE A 215 20.89 -4.74 -0.09
C PHE A 215 22.18 -5.13 0.63
N PHE A 216 22.46 -6.43 0.73
CA PHE A 216 23.63 -7.01 1.38
C PHE A 216 24.53 -7.63 0.31
N ALA A 217 25.43 -6.82 -0.26
CA ALA A 217 26.25 -7.22 -1.41
C ALA A 217 27.23 -8.37 -1.10
N LYS A 218 27.69 -8.47 0.15
CA LYS A 218 28.55 -9.57 0.63
C LYS A 218 27.78 -10.67 1.37
N GLY A 219 26.44 -10.63 1.31
CA GLY A 219 25.56 -11.56 2.01
C GLY A 219 25.30 -11.19 3.48
N LEU A 220 24.17 -11.67 3.99
CA LEU A 220 23.79 -11.59 5.40
C LEU A 220 24.33 -12.78 6.18
N GLU A 221 24.94 -12.53 7.34
CA GLU A 221 25.32 -13.58 8.27
C GLU A 221 24.12 -14.02 9.11
N GLY A 222 23.54 -15.16 8.75
CA GLY A 222 22.31 -15.69 9.36
C GLY A 222 21.05 -15.19 8.65
N SER A 223 19.94 -15.12 9.38
CA SER A 223 18.65 -14.60 8.89
C SER A 223 18.24 -13.37 9.68
N VAL A 224 17.44 -12.49 9.06
CA VAL A 224 16.80 -11.36 9.76
C VAL A 224 15.58 -11.90 10.52
N PRO A 225 15.48 -11.70 11.85
CA PRO A 225 14.35 -12.21 12.64
C PRO A 225 12.99 -11.58 12.34
N GLY A 226 12.96 -10.33 11.88
CA GLY A 226 11.70 -9.67 11.52
C GLY A 226 11.90 -8.53 10.54
N CYS A 227 10.87 -8.23 9.75
CA CYS A 227 10.83 -7.02 8.95
C CYS A 227 9.51 -6.29 9.13
N GLU A 228 9.58 -4.98 9.35
CA GLU A 228 8.42 -4.11 9.53
C GLU A 228 8.39 -3.01 8.46
N VAL A 229 7.17 -2.56 8.15
CA VAL A 229 6.93 -1.45 7.23
C VAL A 229 6.32 -0.29 7.99
N VAL A 230 6.93 0.88 7.85
CA VAL A 230 6.40 2.13 8.36
C VAL A 230 5.97 3.03 7.21
N LYS A 231 4.92 3.82 7.46
CA LYS A 231 4.47 4.87 6.57
C LYS A 231 4.56 6.20 7.30
N TYR A 232 5.21 7.18 6.69
CA TYR A 232 5.27 8.53 7.22
C TYR A 232 4.18 9.37 6.54
N VAL A 233 3.17 9.74 7.32
CA VAL A 233 2.04 10.55 6.82
C VAL A 233 2.28 12.01 7.20
N LEU A 234 2.11 12.91 6.22
CA LEU A 234 2.05 14.34 6.47
C LEU A 234 0.72 14.66 7.16
N PRO A 235 0.69 15.22 8.38
CA PRO A 235 -0.54 15.71 8.96
C PRO A 235 -1.07 16.86 8.09
N ASN A 236 -2.23 16.66 7.46
CA ASN A 236 -2.95 17.71 6.74
C ASN A 236 -3.39 18.80 7.73
N SER A 237 -2.55 19.82 7.93
CA SER A 237 -2.99 21.10 8.50
C SER A 237 -2.38 22.24 7.68
N SER A 238 -3.24 23.11 7.18
CA SER A 238 -2.88 24.27 6.35
C SER A 238 -2.17 25.40 7.12
N THR A 239 -1.84 25.19 8.40
CA THR A 239 -1.38 26.27 9.29
C THR A 239 -0.12 25.93 10.10
N GLN A 240 0.55 24.79 9.86
CA GLN A 240 1.82 24.48 10.53
C GLN A 240 2.99 24.56 9.54
N THR A 241 3.88 25.53 9.75
CA THR A 241 5.20 25.64 9.12
C THR A 241 6.20 24.56 9.59
N THR A 242 5.73 23.56 10.35
CA THR A 242 6.54 22.44 10.83
C THR A 242 5.83 21.13 10.46
N TYR A 243 6.26 20.51 9.37
CA TYR A 243 5.79 19.17 9.00
C TYR A 243 6.37 18.16 9.99
N LYS A 244 5.54 17.63 10.89
CA LYS A 244 5.92 16.48 11.71
C LYS A 244 5.42 15.22 11.04
N TYR A 245 6.32 14.40 10.51
CA TYR A 245 5.96 13.08 10.02
C TYR A 245 5.48 12.22 11.20
N ALA A 246 4.24 11.73 11.13
CA ALA A 246 3.79 10.70 12.07
C ALA A 246 4.23 9.34 11.52
N THR A 247 5.05 8.61 12.28
CA THR A 247 5.30 7.20 12.01
C THR A 247 4.03 6.43 12.31
N VAL A 248 3.40 5.89 11.27
CA VAL A 248 2.26 4.97 11.42
C VAL A 248 2.72 3.61 10.94
N LYS A 249 2.35 2.53 11.64
CA LYS A 249 2.46 1.19 11.03
C LYS A 249 1.66 1.22 9.74
N SER A 250 2.25 0.75 8.65
CA SER A 250 1.58 0.82 7.35
C SER A 250 0.21 0.15 7.44
N ASN A 251 -0.84 0.87 7.03
CA ASN A 251 -2.21 0.35 6.93
C ASN A 251 -2.52 -0.19 5.52
N THR A 252 -1.57 -0.04 4.61
CA THR A 252 -1.55 -0.72 3.31
C THR A 252 -1.15 -2.17 3.56
N GLU A 253 -1.68 -3.11 2.78
CA GLU A 253 -1.32 -4.53 2.84
C GLU A 253 0.15 -4.81 2.40
N THR A 254 0.97 -3.76 2.26
CA THR A 254 2.39 -3.81 1.96
C THR A 254 3.14 -4.48 3.12
N THR A 255 3.85 -5.55 2.80
CA THR A 255 4.70 -6.27 3.76
C THR A 255 6.16 -6.02 3.45
N CYS A 256 7.06 -6.48 4.32
CA CYS A 256 8.48 -6.51 4.02
C CYS A 256 8.99 -7.95 4.06
N LYS A 257 9.90 -8.29 3.15
CA LYS A 257 10.57 -9.59 3.12
C LYS A 257 12.08 -9.42 3.04
N CYS A 258 12.80 -10.24 3.79
CA CYS A 258 14.25 -10.38 3.72
C CYS A 258 14.64 -11.76 3.20
N ASP A 259 15.62 -11.85 2.29
CA ASP A 259 15.99 -13.10 1.61
C ASP A 259 17.51 -13.42 1.65
N GLY A 260 18.21 -12.91 2.66
CA GLY A 260 19.66 -13.10 2.84
C GLY A 260 20.53 -12.29 1.87
N LYS A 261 19.95 -11.80 0.76
CA LYS A 261 20.57 -10.83 -0.16
C LYS A 261 20.11 -9.41 0.10
N GLY A 262 18.95 -9.23 0.73
CA GLY A 262 18.46 -7.92 1.11
C GLY A 262 17.15 -8.00 1.86
N CYS A 263 16.59 -6.83 2.13
CA CYS A 263 15.22 -6.64 2.60
C CYS A 263 14.53 -5.62 1.69
N ALA A 264 13.34 -5.95 1.22
CA ALA A 264 12.57 -5.09 0.33
C ALA A 264 11.10 -5.07 0.72
N LEU A 265 10.42 -3.98 0.34
CA LEU A 265 8.98 -3.90 0.38
C LEU A 265 8.39 -4.91 -0.62
N VAL A 266 7.40 -5.63 -0.15
CA VAL A 266 6.57 -6.52 -0.96
C VAL A 266 5.21 -5.83 -1.02
N ALA A 267 4.93 -5.24 -2.17
CA ALA A 267 3.59 -4.76 -2.49
C ALA A 267 2.60 -5.90 -2.21
N PRO A 268 1.36 -5.58 -1.78
CA PRO A 268 0.33 -6.59 -1.66
C PRO A 268 0.32 -7.38 -2.98
N GLN A 269 0.51 -8.70 -2.90
CA GLN A 269 0.04 -9.54 -4.00
C GLN A 269 -1.42 -9.15 -4.17
N PRO A 270 -1.93 -8.91 -5.40
CA PRO A 270 -3.35 -8.65 -5.58
C PRO A 270 -4.09 -9.76 -4.84
N ILE A 271 -4.70 -9.39 -3.70
CA ILE A 271 -5.50 -10.32 -2.96
C ILE A 271 -6.67 -10.55 -3.90
N ASP A 272 -6.66 -11.71 -4.55
CA ASP A 272 -7.87 -12.33 -5.07
C ASP A 272 -8.81 -12.46 -3.86
N ASN A 273 -9.57 -11.41 -3.60
CA ASN A 273 -10.69 -11.41 -2.65
C ASN A 273 -11.86 -12.19 -3.26
N ASP A 274 -11.57 -13.34 -3.85
CA ASP A 274 -12.56 -14.34 -4.26
C ASP A 274 -12.19 -15.64 -3.53
N PRO A 275 -12.70 -15.84 -2.30
CA PRO A 275 -12.44 -17.05 -1.52
C PRO A 275 -13.15 -18.22 -2.20
N GLY A 276 -12.49 -18.87 -3.16
CA GLY A 276 -13.05 -20.05 -3.83
C GLY A 276 -12.17 -20.75 -4.88
N ASP A 277 -11.24 -20.05 -5.52
CA ASP A 277 -10.50 -20.59 -6.68
C ASP A 277 -8.99 -20.66 -6.43
N THR A 278 -8.55 -21.57 -5.55
CA THR A 278 -7.11 -21.86 -5.38
C THR A 278 -6.57 -22.62 -6.58
N CYS A 279 -5.79 -21.93 -7.42
CA CYS A 279 -4.98 -22.56 -8.47
C CYS A 279 -3.80 -23.32 -7.85
N THR A 280 -3.60 -24.58 -8.25
CA THR A 280 -2.49 -25.42 -7.78
C THR A 280 -1.29 -25.33 -8.71
N ASN A 281 -1.54 -25.26 -10.02
CA ASN A 281 -0.52 -25.21 -11.08
C ASN A 281 -0.86 -24.09 -12.09
N ASN A 282 -0.21 -22.94 -11.91
CA ASN A 282 -0.39 -21.78 -12.79
C ASN A 282 0.59 -21.79 -13.98
N HIS A 283 0.08 -21.46 -15.17
CA HIS A 283 0.90 -21.14 -16.34
C HIS A 283 0.76 -19.67 -16.71
N PHE A 284 1.86 -18.94 -16.73
CA PHE A 284 1.89 -17.53 -17.16
C PHE A 284 2.76 -17.38 -18.40
N TRP A 285 2.30 -16.61 -19.39
CA TRP A 285 3.14 -16.19 -20.50
C TRP A 285 2.86 -14.75 -20.93
N ASN A 286 3.92 -14.07 -21.34
CA ASN A 286 3.89 -12.72 -21.90
C ASN A 286 4.57 -12.74 -23.27
N ALA A 287 3.80 -12.99 -24.32
CA ALA A 287 4.32 -13.06 -25.68
C ALA A 287 3.20 -12.88 -26.71
N ASN A 288 3.56 -12.32 -27.86
CA ASN A 288 2.69 -12.30 -29.04
C ASN A 288 2.84 -13.59 -29.86
N GLY A 289 1.86 -13.87 -30.70
CA GLY A 289 1.90 -14.98 -31.65
C GLY A 289 1.27 -16.28 -31.11
N SER A 290 1.71 -17.42 -31.62
CA SER A 290 1.09 -18.71 -31.32
C SER A 290 1.59 -19.28 -29.99
N HIS A 291 0.67 -19.74 -29.14
CA HIS A 291 0.99 -20.38 -27.86
C HIS A 291 0.09 -21.59 -27.61
N THR A 292 0.64 -22.67 -27.06
CA THR A 292 -0.11 -23.86 -26.66
C THR A 292 -0.11 -23.97 -25.14
N VAL A 293 -1.30 -24.04 -24.54
CA VAL A 293 -1.44 -24.21 -23.08
C VAL A 293 -1.11 -25.66 -22.72
N GLY A 294 -0.25 -25.89 -21.72
CA GLY A 294 0.08 -27.24 -21.25
C GLY A 294 -1.10 -27.93 -20.55
N THR A 295 -1.21 -29.26 -20.66
CA THR A 295 -2.27 -30.05 -20.02
C THR A 295 -2.09 -30.24 -18.51
N GLN A 296 -0.92 -29.88 -17.97
CA GLN A 296 -0.56 -30.03 -16.55
C GLN A 296 -1.07 -28.90 -15.64
N TYR A 297 -1.62 -27.84 -16.21
CA TYR A 297 -2.00 -26.61 -15.50
C TYR A 297 -3.49 -26.56 -15.24
N ASP A 298 -3.90 -26.18 -14.03
CA ASP A 298 -5.31 -25.95 -13.69
C ASP A 298 -5.72 -24.49 -13.87
N CYS A 299 -4.75 -23.58 -14.00
CA CYS A 299 -4.96 -22.17 -14.30
C CYS A 299 -3.95 -21.66 -15.33
N PHE A 300 -4.38 -20.72 -16.17
CA PHE A 300 -3.46 -20.03 -17.07
C PHE A 300 -3.77 -18.55 -17.22
N ASP A 301 -2.72 -17.78 -17.48
CA ASP A 301 -2.74 -16.33 -17.68
C ASP A 301 -1.85 -15.98 -18.87
N GLY A 302 -2.47 -15.53 -19.96
CA GLY A 302 -1.80 -15.06 -21.16
C GLY A 302 -1.91 -13.56 -21.30
N TYR A 303 -0.80 -12.90 -21.60
CA TYR A 303 -0.73 -11.45 -21.75
C TYR A 303 0.06 -11.06 -23.01
N GLY A 304 -0.37 -10.02 -23.72
CA GLY A 304 0.30 -9.52 -24.92
C GLY A 304 -0.60 -8.66 -25.80
N ALA A 305 -0.09 -8.22 -26.96
CA ALA A 305 -0.88 -7.46 -27.93
C ALA A 305 -1.84 -8.36 -28.69
N ASN A 306 -1.32 -9.46 -29.24
CA ASN A 306 -2.09 -10.44 -29.98
C ASN A 306 -1.59 -11.88 -29.83
N ALA A 307 -2.50 -12.84 -29.86
CA ALA A 307 -2.13 -14.26 -29.80
C ALA A 307 -3.09 -15.20 -30.53
N ASN A 308 -2.54 -16.35 -30.93
CA ASN A 308 -3.29 -17.54 -31.34
C ASN A 308 -3.05 -18.63 -30.29
N ILE A 309 -4.02 -18.85 -29.42
CA ILE A 309 -3.95 -19.76 -28.28
C ILE A 309 -4.53 -21.12 -28.71
N SER A 310 -3.78 -22.19 -28.50
CA SER A 310 -4.22 -23.56 -28.73
C SER A 310 -4.45 -24.27 -27.41
N ILE A 311 -5.68 -24.73 -27.19
CA ILE A 311 -6.05 -25.58 -26.04
C ILE A 311 -5.95 -27.04 -26.47
N PRO A 312 -5.03 -27.84 -25.90
CA PRO A 312 -4.87 -29.24 -26.25
C PRO A 312 -6.09 -30.07 -25.84
N SER A 313 -6.37 -31.13 -26.61
CA SER A 313 -7.40 -32.11 -26.27
C SER A 313 -7.06 -32.88 -24.99
N GLY A 314 -8.06 -33.18 -24.16
CA GLY A 314 -7.91 -34.04 -22.98
C GLY A 314 -7.81 -33.31 -21.64
N HIS A 315 -7.84 -31.97 -21.61
CA HIS A 315 -7.96 -31.22 -20.37
C HIS A 315 -9.40 -31.26 -19.81
N SER A 316 -9.58 -31.58 -18.54
CA SER A 316 -10.90 -31.88 -17.96
C SER A 316 -11.73 -30.63 -17.67
N LYS A 317 -11.18 -29.63 -16.97
CA LYS A 317 -11.75 -28.27 -16.76
C LYS A 317 -10.72 -27.39 -16.01
N PHE A 318 -10.41 -26.19 -16.51
CA PHE A 318 -9.57 -25.22 -15.79
C PHE A 318 -10.33 -24.60 -14.63
N VAL A 319 -9.66 -24.28 -13.54
CA VAL A 319 -10.21 -23.42 -12.48
C VAL A 319 -10.35 -22.00 -13.03
N ARG A 320 -9.29 -21.46 -13.64
CA ARG A 320 -9.28 -20.10 -14.20
C ARG A 320 -8.52 -19.99 -15.51
N ALA A 321 -9.10 -19.24 -16.45
CA ALA A 321 -8.47 -18.84 -17.70
C ALA A 321 -8.49 -17.32 -17.83
N ASN A 322 -7.34 -16.66 -17.71
CA ASN A 322 -7.21 -15.21 -17.90
C ASN A 322 -6.51 -14.90 -19.23
N ILE A 323 -7.19 -14.19 -20.14
CA ILE A 323 -6.72 -13.91 -21.51
C ILE A 323 -6.65 -12.40 -21.68
N ARG A 324 -5.47 -11.82 -21.45
CA ARG A 324 -5.22 -10.38 -21.33
C ARG A 324 -4.55 -9.80 -22.57
N PHE A 325 -5.23 -9.93 -23.70
CA PHE A 325 -4.77 -9.38 -24.97
C PHE A 325 -5.54 -8.12 -25.35
N TRP A 326 -4.82 -7.03 -25.64
CA TRP A 326 -5.42 -5.70 -25.81
C TRP A 326 -5.71 -5.31 -27.26
N ASP A 327 -5.19 -6.02 -28.26
CA ASP A 327 -5.62 -5.84 -29.66
C ASP A 327 -6.63 -6.93 -30.03
N TYR A 328 -6.17 -8.18 -30.12
CA TYR A 328 -7.03 -9.33 -30.42
C TYR A 328 -6.40 -10.65 -29.97
N ALA A 329 -7.20 -11.63 -29.58
CA ALA A 329 -6.74 -13.00 -29.40
C ALA A 329 -7.69 -13.98 -30.07
N SER A 330 -7.14 -15.06 -30.62
CA SER A 330 -7.93 -16.20 -31.08
C SER A 330 -7.62 -17.43 -30.24
N VAL A 331 -8.64 -18.19 -29.86
CA VAL A 331 -8.52 -19.41 -29.06
C VAL A 331 -9.10 -20.56 -29.87
N SER A 332 -8.31 -21.61 -30.06
CA SER A 332 -8.68 -22.83 -30.76
C SER A 332 -8.65 -24.03 -29.79
N GLY A 333 -9.39 -25.08 -30.12
CA GLY A 333 -9.66 -26.19 -29.20
C GLY A 333 -10.83 -25.92 -28.26
N THR A 334 -11.24 -26.95 -27.52
CA THR A 334 -12.35 -26.86 -26.57
C THR A 334 -11.85 -26.30 -25.24
N LEU A 335 -12.41 -25.18 -24.78
CA LEU A 335 -12.09 -24.59 -23.48
C LEU A 335 -13.18 -24.88 -22.46
N LYS A 336 -12.83 -25.52 -21.35
CA LYS A 336 -13.72 -25.67 -20.19
C LYS A 336 -13.09 -24.98 -19.00
N THR A 337 -13.79 -24.06 -18.36
CA THR A 337 -13.28 -23.35 -17.18
C THR A 337 -14.39 -22.99 -16.20
N LYS A 338 -14.09 -22.83 -14.91
CA LYS A 338 -15.05 -22.22 -13.97
C LYS A 338 -15.10 -20.70 -14.17
N LYS A 339 -13.94 -20.06 -14.30
CA LYS A 339 -13.79 -18.61 -14.43
C LYS A 339 -13.01 -18.25 -15.69
N LEU A 340 -13.70 -17.64 -16.65
CA LEU A 340 -13.10 -17.06 -17.85
C LEU A 340 -13.02 -15.55 -17.69
N GLU A 341 -11.83 -14.98 -17.78
CA GLU A 341 -11.65 -13.55 -17.58
C GLU A 341 -10.68 -12.93 -18.57
N SER A 342 -10.84 -11.63 -18.75
CA SER A 342 -9.89 -10.79 -19.49
C SER A 342 -9.81 -9.45 -18.77
N VAL A 343 -8.95 -9.42 -17.76
CA VAL A 343 -8.79 -8.33 -16.79
C VAL A 343 -7.32 -8.10 -16.52
N TYR A 344 -6.90 -7.00 -15.89
CA TYR A 344 -5.49 -6.69 -15.62
C TYR A 344 -4.63 -6.49 -16.89
N HIS A 345 -5.15 -5.74 -17.87
CA HIS A 345 -4.46 -5.41 -19.13
C HIS A 345 -3.29 -4.45 -18.91
N ASP A 346 -2.50 -4.12 -19.93
CA ASP A 346 -1.46 -3.10 -19.77
C ASP A 346 -2.04 -1.70 -19.53
N SER A 347 -1.48 -0.94 -18.58
CA SER A 347 -2.02 0.38 -18.22
C SER A 347 -2.11 1.35 -19.40
N SER A 348 -1.14 1.29 -20.33
CA SER A 348 -1.08 2.17 -21.50
C SER A 348 -2.18 1.84 -22.51
N ARG A 349 -2.75 0.62 -22.43
CA ARG A 349 -3.75 0.07 -23.34
C ARG A 349 -5.14 0.05 -22.75
N MET A 350 -5.27 0.31 -21.45
CA MET A 350 -6.56 0.39 -20.78
C MET A 350 -7.33 1.69 -21.04
N SER A 351 -6.64 2.75 -21.47
CA SER A 351 -7.28 4.05 -21.73
C SER A 351 -8.43 3.92 -22.73
N ASP A 352 -8.20 3.24 -23.85
CA ASP A 352 -9.19 3.03 -24.92
C ASP A 352 -9.34 1.54 -25.29
N LEU A 353 -9.34 0.67 -24.28
CA LEU A 353 -9.45 -0.77 -24.48
C LEU A 353 -10.76 -1.14 -25.20
N ASP A 354 -10.65 -1.77 -26.36
CA ASP A 354 -11.80 -2.22 -27.17
C ASP A 354 -11.46 -3.54 -27.90
N ALA A 355 -10.82 -4.46 -27.17
CA ALA A 355 -10.27 -5.68 -27.74
C ALA A 355 -11.33 -6.78 -27.91
N ILE A 356 -11.16 -7.58 -28.96
CA ILE A 356 -12.01 -8.74 -29.23
C ILE A 356 -11.22 -10.03 -29.05
N ILE A 357 -11.72 -10.92 -28.18
CA ILE A 357 -11.21 -12.27 -27.99
C ILE A 357 -12.16 -13.25 -28.68
N THR A 358 -11.67 -13.99 -29.66
CA THR A 358 -12.47 -14.93 -30.46
C THR A 358 -12.15 -16.37 -30.09
N PHE A 359 -13.16 -17.11 -29.62
CA PHE A 359 -13.10 -18.54 -29.38
C PHE A 359 -13.66 -19.29 -30.58
N ASN A 360 -12.77 -19.96 -31.31
CA ASN A 360 -13.09 -20.74 -32.50
C ASN A 360 -13.63 -22.14 -32.16
N GLY A 361 -13.24 -22.70 -31.02
CA GLY A 361 -13.79 -23.95 -30.48
C GLY A 361 -14.89 -23.71 -29.43
N PRO A 362 -15.57 -24.78 -28.98
CA PRO A 362 -16.61 -24.70 -27.95
C PRO A 362 -16.06 -24.23 -26.60
N VAL A 363 -16.85 -23.43 -25.88
CA VAL A 363 -16.51 -22.94 -24.54
C VAL A 363 -17.58 -23.32 -23.52
N GLU A 364 -17.16 -23.88 -22.38
CA GLU A 364 -17.97 -24.07 -21.19
C GLU A 364 -17.41 -23.18 -20.07
N ALA A 365 -18.18 -22.17 -19.63
CA ALA A 365 -17.76 -21.25 -18.57
C ALA A 365 -18.91 -20.88 -17.62
N ASP A 366 -18.64 -20.91 -16.32
CA ASP A 366 -19.64 -20.63 -15.28
C ASP A 366 -19.68 -19.12 -14.97
N ASN A 367 -18.51 -18.50 -14.83
CA ASN A 367 -18.33 -17.07 -14.57
C ASN A 367 -17.44 -16.41 -15.64
N ILE A 368 -17.90 -15.29 -16.20
CA ILE A 368 -17.23 -14.48 -17.21
C ILE A 368 -16.98 -13.08 -16.65
N VAL A 369 -15.74 -12.61 -16.69
CA VAL A 369 -15.34 -11.28 -16.23
C VAL A 369 -14.73 -10.47 -17.37
N LEU A 370 -15.35 -9.34 -17.70
CA LEU A 370 -14.89 -8.44 -18.76
C LEU A 370 -14.26 -7.17 -18.19
N GLN A 371 -13.12 -6.75 -18.74
CA GLN A 371 -12.49 -5.46 -18.40
C GLN A 371 -13.17 -4.30 -19.12
N GLU A 372 -13.59 -3.29 -18.35
CA GLU A 372 -14.00 -1.99 -18.88
C GLU A 372 -12.78 -1.08 -19.12
N ALA A 373 -12.77 -0.33 -20.22
CA ALA A 373 -11.77 0.70 -20.47
C ALA A 373 -11.83 1.82 -19.43
N ILE A 374 -10.71 2.50 -19.20
CA ILE A 374 -10.65 3.65 -18.28
C ILE A 374 -11.48 4.81 -18.82
N SER A 375 -11.35 5.11 -20.13
CA SER A 375 -12.13 6.17 -20.79
C SER A 375 -13.60 5.83 -20.98
N SER A 376 -14.01 4.57 -20.76
CA SER A 376 -15.39 4.13 -20.93
C SER A 376 -16.32 4.94 -20.04
N GLN A 377 -17.39 5.45 -20.67
CA GLN A 377 -18.45 6.22 -20.04
C GLN A 377 -19.80 5.61 -20.37
N LYS A 378 -20.78 5.87 -19.52
CA LYS A 378 -22.15 5.46 -19.75
C LYS A 378 -22.70 6.00 -21.08
N GLY A 379 -23.39 5.17 -21.84
CA GLY A 379 -23.87 5.49 -23.20
C GLY A 379 -22.81 5.33 -24.31
N GLN A 380 -21.53 5.19 -23.94
CA GLN A 380 -20.42 4.86 -24.85
C GLN A 380 -19.46 3.86 -24.18
N ARG A 381 -20.01 2.76 -23.67
CA ARG A 381 -19.20 1.76 -22.95
C ARG A 381 -18.21 1.08 -23.89
N LYS A 382 -16.96 0.99 -23.45
CA LYS A 382 -15.86 0.31 -24.15
C LYS A 382 -15.16 -0.69 -23.23
N GLY A 383 -14.62 -1.74 -23.80
CA GLY A 383 -13.84 -2.74 -23.06
C GLY A 383 -13.72 -4.04 -23.83
N ILE A 384 -13.47 -5.12 -23.10
CA ILE A 384 -13.32 -6.44 -23.71
C ILE A 384 -14.65 -6.99 -24.20
N LYS A 385 -14.62 -7.54 -25.41
CA LYS A 385 -15.67 -8.35 -26.00
C LYS A 385 -15.15 -9.77 -26.27
N MET A 386 -15.94 -10.77 -25.88
CA MET A 386 -15.64 -12.18 -26.16
C MET A 386 -16.65 -12.75 -27.16
N VAL A 387 -16.17 -13.34 -28.24
CA VAL A 387 -16.97 -13.92 -29.33
C VAL A 387 -16.77 -15.43 -29.35
N PHE A 388 -17.86 -16.20 -29.28
CA PHE A 388 -17.85 -17.66 -29.16
C PHE A 388 -18.40 -18.30 -30.45
N LYS A 389 -17.54 -18.52 -31.45
CA LYS A 389 -17.94 -19.16 -32.71
C LYS A 389 -18.32 -20.63 -32.53
N GLY A 390 -17.64 -21.33 -31.62
CA GLY A 390 -17.97 -22.72 -31.25
C GLY A 390 -19.11 -22.84 -30.24
N GLY A 391 -19.69 -21.72 -29.78
CA GLY A 391 -20.76 -21.66 -28.78
C GLY A 391 -20.25 -21.57 -27.34
N LEU A 392 -21.06 -20.93 -26.49
CA LEU A 392 -20.88 -20.80 -25.04
C LEU A 392 -21.98 -21.58 -24.28
N SER A 393 -21.55 -22.44 -23.35
CA SER A 393 -22.39 -23.18 -22.38
C SER A 393 -21.93 -22.93 -20.93
N GLY A 394 -22.69 -23.41 -19.93
CA GLY A 394 -22.45 -23.15 -18.50
C GLY A 394 -23.46 -22.18 -17.88
N GLU A 395 -23.18 -21.67 -16.68
CA GLU A 395 -24.05 -20.72 -15.96
C GLU A 395 -24.07 -19.31 -16.59
N LYS A 396 -23.01 -18.93 -17.33
CA LYS A 396 -22.90 -17.65 -18.05
C LYS A 396 -23.08 -16.41 -17.17
N LYS A 397 -22.69 -16.48 -15.90
CA LYS A 397 -22.68 -15.30 -15.02
C LYS A 397 -21.69 -14.30 -15.59
N CYS A 398 -22.14 -13.07 -15.85
CA CYS A 398 -21.31 -12.03 -16.42
C CYS A 398 -21.10 -10.91 -15.39
N SER A 399 -19.86 -10.48 -15.21
CA SER A 399 -19.50 -9.32 -14.40
C SER A 399 -18.51 -8.42 -15.14
N VAL A 400 -18.51 -7.14 -14.80
CA VAL A 400 -17.59 -6.15 -15.35
C VAL A 400 -16.66 -5.67 -14.26
N ARG A 401 -15.38 -5.54 -14.60
CA ARG A 401 -14.36 -5.00 -13.72
C ARG A 401 -13.77 -3.76 -14.39
N LYS A 402 -13.75 -2.64 -13.68
CA LYS A 402 -13.02 -1.44 -14.10
C LYS A 402 -11.78 -1.31 -13.23
N GLN A 403 -10.64 -1.06 -13.86
CA GLN A 403 -9.36 -1.00 -13.17
C GLN A 403 -8.69 0.32 -13.51
N LEU A 404 -8.11 0.95 -12.49
CA LEU A 404 -7.33 2.16 -12.66
C LEU A 404 -5.86 1.85 -12.46
N VAL A 405 -5.05 2.55 -13.24
CA VAL A 405 -3.61 2.59 -13.09
C VAL A 405 -3.30 3.39 -11.82
N SER A 406 -2.57 2.80 -10.88
CA SER A 406 -1.98 3.60 -9.81
C SER A 406 -0.98 4.59 -10.41
N SER A 407 -1.02 5.85 -9.97
CA SER A 407 -0.18 6.92 -10.51
C SER A 407 1.30 6.52 -10.53
N GLY A 408 1.93 6.48 -11.71
CA GLY A 408 3.36 6.20 -11.87
C GLY A 408 3.75 4.75 -12.18
N CYS A 409 2.80 3.82 -12.36
CA CYS A 409 3.11 2.44 -12.76
C CYS A 409 2.49 2.05 -14.10
N GLY A 410 3.29 1.48 -15.00
CA GLY A 410 2.88 1.03 -16.33
C GLY A 410 2.24 -0.38 -16.38
N TYR A 411 2.36 -1.17 -15.31
CA TYR A 411 2.17 -2.62 -15.36
C TYR A 411 0.82 -3.09 -14.78
N ALA A 412 0.37 -4.25 -15.24
CA ALA A 412 -0.85 -4.93 -14.78
C ALA A 412 -0.89 -5.21 -13.27
N SER A 413 0.26 -5.48 -12.64
CA SER A 413 0.38 -5.77 -11.20
C SER A 413 0.11 -4.57 -10.29
N CYS A 414 0.03 -3.37 -10.86
CA CYS A 414 -0.19 -2.11 -10.14
C CYS A 414 -1.62 -1.59 -10.24
N GLN A 415 -2.53 -2.42 -10.76
CA GLN A 415 -3.89 -2.02 -11.05
C GLN A 415 -4.80 -2.32 -9.87
N LYS A 416 -5.73 -1.39 -9.64
CA LYS A 416 -6.73 -1.55 -8.60
C LYS A 416 -8.11 -1.51 -9.21
N ASP A 417 -8.94 -2.45 -8.78
CA ASP A 417 -10.37 -2.42 -9.06
C ASP A 417 -10.96 -1.11 -8.53
N THR A 418 -11.68 -0.43 -9.41
CA THR A 418 -12.49 0.73 -9.09
C THR A 418 -13.96 0.39 -9.27
N THR A 419 -14.82 1.16 -8.63
CA THR A 419 -16.26 0.99 -8.79
C THR A 419 -16.66 1.26 -10.22
N THR A 420 -17.41 0.34 -10.82
CA THR A 420 -18.10 0.55 -12.09
C THR A 420 -19.58 0.21 -11.96
N ASP A 421 -20.39 0.98 -12.66
CA ASP A 421 -21.81 0.74 -12.87
C ASP A 421 -22.09 0.02 -14.21
N ALA A 422 -21.05 -0.29 -14.98
CA ALA A 422 -21.18 -1.05 -16.21
C ALA A 422 -21.65 -2.49 -15.90
N THR A 423 -22.62 -2.96 -16.69
CA THR A 423 -23.05 -4.35 -16.66
C THR A 423 -22.59 -5.06 -17.93
N CYS A 424 -22.71 -6.39 -17.98
CA CYS A 424 -22.44 -7.14 -19.20
C CYS A 424 -23.49 -8.21 -19.44
N THR A 425 -23.59 -8.60 -20.71
CA THR A 425 -24.55 -9.60 -21.19
C THR A 425 -23.81 -10.70 -21.91
N CYS A 426 -24.15 -11.95 -21.60
CA CYS A 426 -23.64 -13.13 -22.28
C CYS A 426 -24.78 -13.88 -22.99
N SER A 427 -24.56 -14.18 -24.26
CA SER A 427 -25.37 -15.07 -25.10
C SER A 427 -24.55 -16.31 -25.45
N ASN A 428 -25.11 -17.22 -26.26
CA ASN A 428 -24.37 -18.40 -26.74
C ASN A 428 -23.23 -18.04 -27.68
N SER A 429 -23.22 -16.85 -28.28
CA SER A 429 -22.25 -16.44 -29.30
C SER A 429 -21.37 -15.27 -28.88
N GLU A 430 -21.71 -14.57 -27.81
CA GLU A 430 -21.03 -13.33 -27.42
C GLU A 430 -21.24 -12.97 -25.95
N CYS A 431 -20.18 -12.48 -25.30
CA CYS A 431 -20.25 -11.68 -24.08
C CYS A 431 -19.69 -10.28 -24.33
N SER A 432 -20.44 -9.24 -23.96
CA SER A 432 -20.05 -7.84 -24.14
C SER A 432 -20.56 -6.94 -23.03
N ILE A 433 -19.83 -5.85 -22.77
CA ILE A 433 -20.24 -4.79 -21.83
C ILE A 433 -21.49 -4.11 -22.39
N SER A 434 -22.55 -4.05 -21.58
CA SER A 434 -23.82 -3.43 -21.95
C SER A 434 -23.63 -1.92 -22.09
N ASN A 435 -23.90 -1.41 -23.29
CA ASN A 435 -23.94 0.03 -23.50
C ASN A 435 -25.30 0.57 -23.03
N ASP A 436 -25.43 0.79 -21.72
CA ASP A 436 -26.68 1.26 -21.12
C ASP A 436 -26.98 2.71 -21.59
N THR A 437 -27.91 2.85 -22.53
CA THR A 437 -28.33 4.10 -23.20
C THR A 437 -29.39 4.90 -22.44
N ALA A 438 -29.69 4.55 -21.18
CA ALA A 438 -30.65 5.30 -20.38
C ALA A 438 -30.13 6.71 -20.08
N ALA A 439 -30.91 7.73 -20.45
CA ALA A 439 -30.56 9.13 -20.20
C ALA A 439 -30.52 9.39 -18.68
N SER A 440 -29.50 10.11 -18.22
CA SER A 440 -29.37 10.51 -16.82
C SER A 440 -30.58 11.32 -16.35
N CYS A 441 -30.96 11.15 -15.09
CA CYS A 441 -32.05 11.89 -14.46
C CYS A 441 -31.79 13.39 -14.43
N THR A 442 -32.73 14.17 -14.94
CA THR A 442 -32.79 15.64 -14.87
C THR A 442 -34.23 16.05 -14.58
N SER A 443 -34.43 17.31 -14.19
CA SER A 443 -35.78 17.87 -14.04
C SER A 443 -36.62 17.78 -15.31
N SER A 444 -35.99 17.74 -16.49
CA SER A 444 -36.66 17.71 -17.80
C SER A 444 -37.13 16.33 -18.25
N ASN A 445 -36.58 15.25 -17.67
CA ASN A 445 -36.87 13.88 -18.06
C ASN A 445 -37.27 12.98 -16.87
N ASN A 446 -37.68 13.60 -15.76
CA ASN A 446 -38.31 12.93 -14.62
C ASN A 446 -39.83 12.98 -14.75
N GLU A 447 -40.49 11.82 -14.85
CA GLU A 447 -41.94 11.73 -14.75
C GLU A 447 -42.33 11.53 -13.29
N PHE A 448 -43.04 12.51 -12.74
CA PHE A 448 -43.50 12.50 -11.37
C PHE A 448 -45.03 12.30 -11.31
N TRP A 449 -45.47 11.39 -10.45
CA TRP A 449 -46.90 11.17 -10.20
C TRP A 449 -47.18 10.98 -8.71
N ASN A 450 -48.17 11.72 -8.21
CA ASN A 450 -48.71 11.62 -6.86
C ASN A 450 -50.20 11.26 -6.94
N GLY A 451 -50.57 10.07 -6.51
CA GLY A 451 -51.98 9.70 -6.47
C GLY A 451 -52.20 8.23 -6.12
N ASP A 452 -53.48 7.91 -5.93
CA ASP A 452 -53.95 6.54 -5.75
C ASP A 452 -54.69 6.06 -7.00
N GLY A 453 -54.76 4.74 -7.20
CA GLY A 453 -55.48 4.13 -8.32
C GLY A 453 -54.57 3.80 -9.52
N SER A 454 -55.06 3.98 -10.74
CA SER A 454 -54.34 3.55 -11.95
C SER A 454 -53.59 4.71 -12.62
N HIS A 455 -52.33 4.47 -12.99
CA HIS A 455 -51.53 5.42 -13.76
C HIS A 455 -50.72 4.69 -14.86
N THR A 456 -50.54 5.35 -15.99
CA THR A 456 -49.70 4.85 -17.09
C THR A 456 -48.53 5.80 -17.26
N ALA A 457 -47.30 5.28 -17.15
CA ALA A 457 -46.10 6.04 -17.43
C ALA A 457 -46.11 6.47 -18.89
N LYS A 458 -45.90 7.76 -19.14
CA LYS A 458 -45.94 8.35 -20.49
C LYS A 458 -44.57 8.30 -21.16
N ARG A 459 -43.50 8.23 -20.38
CA ARG A 459 -42.13 8.14 -20.88
C ARG A 459 -41.72 6.69 -21.13
N THR A 460 -40.64 6.53 -21.89
CA THR A 460 -39.93 5.26 -22.09
C THR A 460 -38.43 5.36 -21.75
N ASN A 461 -37.97 6.55 -21.34
CA ASN A 461 -36.59 6.86 -20.95
C ASN A 461 -36.55 8.04 -19.97
N GLY A 462 -35.45 8.17 -19.21
CA GLY A 462 -35.25 9.14 -18.13
C GLY A 462 -35.51 8.51 -16.77
N CYS A 463 -36.37 9.13 -15.96
CA CYS A 463 -36.72 8.64 -14.62
C CYS A 463 -38.22 8.61 -14.37
N LEU A 464 -38.63 7.72 -13.48
CA LEU A 464 -39.97 7.67 -12.91
C LEU A 464 -39.90 7.85 -11.39
N ASP A 465 -40.76 8.70 -10.83
CA ASP A 465 -40.95 8.84 -9.39
C ASP A 465 -42.44 8.90 -9.05
N PHE A 466 -42.98 7.77 -8.60
CA PHE A 466 -44.40 7.57 -8.34
C PHE A 466 -44.64 7.26 -6.87
N TYR A 467 -45.58 7.98 -6.24
CA TYR A 467 -45.91 7.79 -4.83
C TYR A 467 -47.40 7.96 -4.54
N GLY A 468 -47.85 7.31 -3.46
CA GLY A 468 -49.25 7.25 -3.04
C GLY A 468 -49.47 6.14 -2.01
N SER A 469 -50.72 5.91 -1.61
CA SER A 469 -51.09 4.81 -0.73
C SER A 469 -51.13 3.50 -1.50
N TYR A 470 -51.87 3.46 -2.61
CA TYR A 470 -52.01 2.27 -3.44
C TYR A 470 -52.13 2.59 -4.93
N ALA A 471 -51.53 1.77 -5.79
CA ALA A 471 -51.66 1.98 -7.23
C ALA A 471 -51.55 0.72 -8.10
N THR A 472 -52.09 0.83 -9.32
CA THR A 472 -51.72 -0.02 -10.46
C THR A 472 -51.02 0.86 -11.50
N ILE A 473 -49.70 0.69 -11.62
CA ILE A 473 -48.86 1.41 -12.57
C ILE A 473 -48.73 0.56 -13.84
N THR A 474 -48.82 1.17 -15.01
CA THR A 474 -48.45 0.54 -16.28
C THR A 474 -47.24 1.26 -16.86
N ILE A 475 -46.12 0.55 -16.98
CA ILE A 475 -44.91 1.03 -17.64
C ILE A 475 -44.89 0.46 -19.07
N PRO A 476 -44.54 1.24 -20.11
CA PRO A 476 -44.42 0.72 -21.47
C PRO A 476 -43.42 -0.44 -21.57
N ASP A 477 -43.76 -1.48 -22.33
CA ASP A 477 -42.88 -2.62 -22.57
C ASP A 477 -41.59 -2.20 -23.30
N GLY A 478 -40.46 -2.74 -22.84
CA GLY A 478 -39.13 -2.45 -23.38
C GLY A 478 -38.56 -1.08 -22.99
N ALA A 479 -39.22 -0.33 -22.09
CA ALA A 479 -38.71 0.96 -21.64
C ALA A 479 -37.35 0.83 -20.92
N ASN A 480 -36.53 1.88 -21.00
CA ASN A 480 -35.19 1.90 -20.44
C ASN A 480 -34.94 3.19 -19.64
N TYR A 481 -34.93 3.10 -18.32
CA TYR A 481 -34.82 4.24 -17.41
C TYR A 481 -33.47 4.25 -16.70
N SER A 482 -33.03 5.42 -16.25
CA SER A 482 -31.90 5.48 -15.32
C SER A 482 -32.33 5.28 -13.86
N ASN A 483 -33.59 5.63 -13.54
CA ASN A 483 -34.14 5.49 -12.20
C ASN A 483 -35.64 5.22 -12.25
N VAL A 484 -36.10 4.26 -11.44
CA VAL A 484 -37.52 4.02 -11.21
C VAL A 484 -37.74 3.95 -9.70
N ASN A 485 -38.40 4.97 -9.14
CA ASN A 485 -38.82 5.02 -7.75
C ASN A 485 -40.33 4.78 -7.62
N ILE A 486 -40.71 3.64 -7.04
CA ILE A 486 -42.11 3.27 -6.78
C ILE A 486 -42.29 3.25 -5.26
N ARG A 487 -42.75 4.35 -4.68
CA ARG A 487 -42.79 4.57 -3.22
C ARG A 487 -44.22 4.64 -2.68
N PHE A 488 -44.93 3.52 -2.86
CA PHE A 488 -46.27 3.32 -2.31
C PHE A 488 -46.20 2.63 -0.95
N TRP A 489 -46.97 3.10 0.04
CA TRP A 489 -46.88 2.61 1.42
C TRP A 489 -47.93 1.55 1.82
N SER A 490 -48.91 1.24 0.96
CA SER A 490 -49.87 0.14 1.18
C SER A 490 -49.63 -1.02 0.22
N ARG A 491 -50.02 -0.90 -1.05
CA ARG A 491 -49.83 -1.92 -2.09
C ARG A 491 -49.65 -1.29 -3.47
N ALA A 492 -48.75 -1.81 -4.28
CA ALA A 492 -48.67 -1.40 -5.69
C ALA A 492 -48.47 -2.60 -6.61
N ALA A 493 -49.12 -2.56 -7.77
CA ALA A 493 -48.87 -3.46 -8.89
C ALA A 493 -48.28 -2.67 -10.05
N VAL A 494 -47.21 -3.16 -10.65
CA VAL A 494 -46.52 -2.53 -11.79
C VAL A 494 -46.57 -3.50 -12.97
N ASN A 495 -47.26 -3.11 -14.03
CA ASN A 495 -47.39 -3.86 -15.26
C ASN A 495 -46.38 -3.35 -16.31
N GLY A 496 -46.03 -4.23 -17.25
CA GLY A 496 -45.06 -3.96 -18.31
C GLY A 496 -43.62 -4.32 -17.95
N SER A 497 -42.81 -4.55 -18.99
CA SER A 497 -41.41 -4.95 -18.91
C SER A 497 -40.47 -3.77 -19.16
N PHE A 498 -39.40 -3.64 -18.37
CA PHE A 498 -38.47 -2.52 -18.51
C PHE A 498 -37.09 -2.83 -17.94
N THR A 499 -36.11 -2.03 -18.36
CA THR A 499 -34.76 -1.98 -17.81
C THR A 499 -34.58 -0.70 -17.00
N THR A 500 -33.89 -0.77 -15.86
CA THR A 500 -33.50 0.41 -15.09
C THR A 500 -32.14 0.24 -14.42
N ASP A 501 -31.35 1.30 -14.23
CA ASP A 501 -30.12 1.16 -13.43
C ASP A 501 -30.46 0.96 -11.95
N THR A 502 -31.34 1.82 -11.43
CA THR A 502 -31.81 1.73 -10.04
C THR A 502 -33.31 1.58 -10.01
N LEU A 503 -33.75 0.45 -9.45
CA LEU A 503 -35.11 0.26 -8.99
C LEU A 503 -35.15 0.57 -7.49
N ARG A 504 -36.06 1.43 -7.04
CA ARG A 504 -36.13 1.78 -5.62
C ARG A 504 -37.54 1.99 -5.13
N SER A 505 -37.71 1.85 -3.82
CA SER A 505 -38.90 2.25 -3.09
C SER A 505 -38.46 2.92 -1.80
N THR A 506 -38.15 4.20 -1.90
CA THR A 506 -37.55 5.01 -0.82
C THR A 506 -38.25 6.37 -0.77
N TYR A 507 -38.01 7.16 0.28
CA TYR A 507 -38.63 8.48 0.47
C TYR A 507 -40.16 8.43 0.60
N HIS A 508 -40.66 7.46 1.39
CA HIS A 508 -42.08 7.31 1.76
C HIS A 508 -42.52 8.44 2.70
N THR A 509 -43.80 8.81 2.75
CA THR A 509 -44.28 9.93 3.58
C THR A 509 -44.02 9.74 5.08
N SER A 510 -43.88 10.85 5.81
CA SER A 510 -43.61 10.86 7.27
C SER A 510 -44.60 10.03 8.07
N SER A 511 -45.88 10.07 7.68
CA SER A 511 -46.98 9.32 8.29
C SER A 511 -46.90 7.81 8.06
N ALA A 512 -46.16 7.36 7.06
CA ALA A 512 -46.03 5.95 6.70
C ALA A 512 -44.71 5.32 7.17
N LEU A 513 -43.66 6.12 7.37
CA LEU A 513 -42.32 5.62 7.69
C LEU A 513 -42.27 4.76 8.96
N SER A 514 -43.02 5.10 10.01
CA SER A 514 -42.99 4.36 11.28
C SER A 514 -43.67 3.00 11.24
N SER A 515 -44.53 2.75 10.26
CA SER A 515 -45.28 1.50 10.14
C SER A 515 -45.14 0.88 8.74
N LEU A 516 -44.11 1.26 7.99
CA LEU A 516 -43.92 0.84 6.61
C LEU A 516 -43.78 -0.68 6.53
N ASN A 517 -44.74 -1.31 5.89
CA ASN A 517 -44.75 -2.75 5.64
C ASN A 517 -45.57 -3.01 4.38
N THR A 518 -44.92 -2.90 3.22
CA THR A 518 -45.62 -2.89 1.93
C THR A 518 -45.00 -3.88 0.96
N THR A 519 -45.83 -4.40 0.07
CA THR A 519 -45.39 -5.24 -1.05
C THR A 519 -45.73 -4.55 -2.35
N ILE A 520 -44.74 -4.45 -3.23
CA ILE A 520 -44.87 -3.97 -4.60
C ILE A 520 -44.64 -5.15 -5.54
N THR A 521 -45.59 -5.43 -6.42
CA THR A 521 -45.51 -6.55 -7.36
C THR A 521 -45.26 -6.05 -8.77
N PHE A 522 -44.15 -6.45 -9.39
CA PHE A 522 -43.80 -6.17 -10.78
C PHE A 522 -44.23 -7.34 -11.66
N ASN A 523 -45.39 -7.21 -12.29
CA ASN A 523 -46.03 -8.25 -13.10
C ASN A 523 -45.35 -8.49 -14.46
N GLY A 524 -44.49 -7.58 -14.91
CA GLY A 524 -43.63 -7.73 -16.09
C GLY A 524 -42.20 -8.15 -15.73
N ALA A 525 -41.41 -8.53 -16.75
CA ALA A 525 -40.00 -8.83 -16.57
C ALA A 525 -39.22 -7.53 -16.31
N VAL A 526 -38.34 -7.53 -15.30
CA VAL A 526 -37.55 -6.35 -14.91
C VAL A 526 -36.06 -6.68 -15.01
N LYS A 527 -35.27 -5.79 -15.63
CA LYS A 527 -33.81 -5.82 -15.55
C LYS A 527 -33.34 -4.65 -14.70
N ALA A 528 -32.59 -4.91 -13.62
CA ALA A 528 -32.03 -3.86 -12.77
C ALA A 528 -30.60 -4.15 -12.32
N SER A 529 -29.79 -3.10 -12.24
CA SER A 529 -28.39 -3.16 -11.74
C SER A 529 -28.30 -2.92 -10.22
N LYS A 530 -29.29 -2.22 -9.67
CA LYS A 530 -29.37 -1.90 -8.24
C LYS A 530 -30.82 -1.87 -7.76
N VAL A 531 -31.05 -2.39 -6.56
CA VAL A 531 -32.32 -2.30 -5.83
C VAL A 531 -32.12 -1.60 -4.49
N GLU A 532 -32.96 -0.59 -4.20
CA GLU A 532 -32.98 0.09 -2.90
C GLU A 532 -34.35 -0.06 -2.22
N LEU A 533 -34.36 -0.68 -1.03
CA LEU A 533 -35.58 -0.93 -0.25
C LEU A 533 -35.62 -0.04 0.99
N ALA A 534 -36.77 0.56 1.27
CA ALA A 534 -36.97 1.30 2.51
C ALA A 534 -37.25 0.36 3.70
N GLU A 535 -36.58 0.63 4.82
CA GLU A 535 -36.91 0.09 6.14
C GLU A 535 -37.81 1.09 6.89
N ALA A 536 -38.78 0.56 7.64
CA ALA A 536 -39.56 1.35 8.57
C ALA A 536 -38.65 2.01 9.62
N SER A 537 -38.97 3.23 10.04
CA SER A 537 -38.20 3.94 11.06
C SER A 537 -38.24 3.22 12.41
N SER A 538 -39.30 2.45 12.69
CA SER A 538 -39.43 1.58 13.88
C SER A 538 -38.52 0.35 13.83
N GLY A 539 -37.97 0.01 12.67
CA GLY A 539 -37.18 -1.19 12.41
C GLY A 539 -37.98 -2.47 12.19
N GLY A 540 -37.30 -3.47 11.62
CA GLY A 540 -37.79 -4.86 11.48
C GLY A 540 -38.87 -5.10 10.42
N LYS A 541 -39.32 -4.07 9.70
CA LYS A 541 -40.29 -4.13 8.61
C LYS A 541 -39.90 -3.14 7.51
N GLY A 542 -40.44 -3.29 6.31
CA GLY A 542 -40.12 -2.38 5.21
C GLY A 542 -40.81 -2.75 3.90
N VAL A 543 -40.17 -2.39 2.79
CA VAL A 543 -40.65 -2.71 1.45
C VAL A 543 -40.17 -4.08 1.01
N THR A 544 -41.09 -4.87 0.47
CA THR A 544 -40.80 -6.08 -0.31
C THR A 544 -41.18 -5.84 -1.76
N MET A 545 -40.30 -6.22 -2.70
CA MET A 545 -40.60 -6.21 -4.14
C MET A 545 -40.70 -7.63 -4.67
N LYS A 546 -41.76 -7.95 -5.42
CA LYS A 546 -41.97 -9.28 -6.01
C LYS A 546 -41.93 -9.21 -7.53
N PHE A 547 -41.33 -10.22 -8.16
CA PHE A 547 -41.09 -10.29 -9.61
C PHE A 547 -41.60 -11.63 -10.18
N PRO A 548 -42.92 -11.84 -10.32
CA PRO A 548 -43.47 -13.09 -10.86
C PRO A 548 -42.91 -13.52 -12.23
N LYS A 549 -42.46 -12.58 -13.07
CA LYS A 549 -41.87 -12.85 -14.39
C LYS A 549 -40.34 -12.73 -14.43
N GLY A 550 -39.68 -12.58 -13.29
CA GLY A 550 -38.23 -12.54 -13.20
C GLY A 550 -37.63 -11.14 -13.06
N LEU A 551 -36.68 -11.02 -12.15
CA LEU A 551 -35.69 -9.96 -12.04
C LEU A 551 -34.36 -10.48 -12.62
N SER A 552 -33.78 -9.70 -13.54
CA SER A 552 -32.49 -10.00 -14.17
C SER A 552 -31.49 -8.85 -13.97
N GLY A 553 -30.20 -9.08 -14.23
CA GLY A 553 -29.14 -8.07 -14.07
C GLY A 553 -28.30 -8.17 -12.79
N ASN A 554 -28.54 -9.19 -11.95
CA ASN A 554 -27.82 -9.44 -10.69
C ASN A 554 -27.67 -8.19 -9.81
N PRO A 555 -28.79 -7.54 -9.43
CA PRO A 555 -28.72 -6.24 -8.78
C PRO A 555 -28.05 -6.31 -7.41
N SER A 556 -27.22 -5.31 -7.12
CA SER A 556 -26.81 -5.02 -5.75
C SER A 556 -28.04 -4.57 -4.94
N CYS A 557 -28.20 -5.08 -3.72
CA CYS A 557 -29.30 -4.71 -2.84
C CYS A 557 -28.83 -3.80 -1.71
N LYS A 558 -29.53 -2.68 -1.49
CA LYS A 558 -29.26 -1.73 -0.41
C LYS A 558 -30.53 -1.42 0.39
N VAL A 559 -30.42 -1.39 1.71
CA VAL A 559 -31.48 -0.91 2.60
C VAL A 559 -31.27 0.56 2.91
N VAL A 560 -32.36 1.32 2.93
CA VAL A 560 -32.39 2.75 3.30
C VAL A 560 -33.38 2.93 4.43
N LYS A 561 -32.91 3.40 5.59
CA LYS A 561 -33.77 3.77 6.72
C LYS A 561 -33.85 5.29 6.82
N GLN A 562 -35.05 5.83 6.99
CA GLN A 562 -35.27 7.27 6.99
C GLN A 562 -36.20 7.67 8.14
N LYS A 563 -36.01 8.89 8.66
CA LYS A 563 -36.95 9.55 9.58
C LYS A 563 -37.34 10.91 9.03
N SER A 564 -38.50 11.39 9.45
CA SER A 564 -38.93 12.77 9.20
C SER A 564 -38.02 13.74 9.96
N GLY A 565 -37.51 14.76 9.28
CA GLY A 565 -36.90 15.91 9.93
C GLY A 565 -37.91 16.68 10.78
N SER A 566 -37.44 17.39 11.80
CA SER A 566 -38.30 18.16 12.70
C SER A 566 -39.12 19.22 11.92
N GLY A 567 -40.45 19.19 12.04
CA GLY A 567 -41.34 20.21 11.49
C GLY A 567 -41.72 20.08 10.00
N CYS A 568 -41.35 18.98 9.32
CA CYS A 568 -41.68 18.79 7.90
C CYS A 568 -42.28 17.41 7.62
N GLY A 569 -43.42 17.38 6.90
CA GLY A 569 -44.12 16.15 6.51
C GLY A 569 -43.77 15.61 5.12
N TYR A 570 -42.87 16.27 4.39
CA TYR A 570 -42.54 15.93 3.01
C TYR A 570 -41.33 15.00 2.90
N ALA A 571 -41.32 14.20 1.84
CA ALA A 571 -40.23 13.29 1.50
C ALA A 571 -38.86 13.97 1.30
N SER A 572 -38.86 15.24 0.87
CA SER A 572 -37.65 16.05 0.67
C SER A 572 -36.96 16.48 1.97
N CYS A 573 -37.61 16.31 3.12
CA CYS A 573 -37.11 16.71 4.44
C CYS A 573 -36.69 15.52 5.30
N GLN A 574 -36.35 14.39 4.69
CA GLN A 574 -36.06 13.16 5.41
C GLN A 574 -34.58 12.97 5.63
N ASP A 575 -34.22 12.64 6.87
CA ASP A 575 -32.86 12.31 7.26
C ASP A 575 -32.63 10.81 7.11
N ASN A 576 -31.53 10.46 6.44
CA ASN A 576 -31.07 9.09 6.41
C ASN A 576 -30.60 8.67 7.81
N MET A 577 -31.04 7.50 8.25
CA MET A 577 -30.64 6.86 9.48
C MET A 577 -29.67 5.72 9.18
N THR A 578 -28.76 5.47 10.11
CA THR A 578 -27.96 4.25 10.09
C THR A 578 -28.89 3.04 10.26
N THR A 579 -28.69 2.03 9.44
CA THR A 579 -29.34 0.73 9.57
C THR A 579 -28.32 -0.38 9.49
N THR A 580 -28.53 -1.43 10.27
CA THR A 580 -27.80 -2.70 10.19
C THR A 580 -28.57 -3.75 9.38
N THR A 581 -29.81 -3.44 8.97
CA THR A 581 -30.63 -4.34 8.18
C THR A 581 -30.04 -4.48 6.78
N THR A 582 -29.95 -5.72 6.32
CA THR A 582 -29.48 -6.04 4.98
C THR A 582 -30.67 -6.40 4.09
N CYS A 583 -30.45 -6.56 2.79
CA CYS A 583 -31.49 -7.07 1.91
C CYS A 583 -30.91 -8.03 0.89
N THR A 584 -31.77 -8.90 0.39
CA THR A 584 -31.44 -9.92 -0.60
C THR A 584 -32.36 -9.77 -1.79
N CYS A 585 -31.82 -9.90 -3.00
CA CYS A 585 -32.58 -10.00 -4.24
C CYS A 585 -32.36 -11.36 -4.90
N THR A 586 -33.45 -12.03 -5.25
CA THR A 586 -33.47 -13.22 -6.10
C THR A 586 -34.14 -12.87 -7.43
N THR A 587 -34.24 -13.83 -8.34
CA THR A 587 -35.01 -13.67 -9.57
C THR A 587 -36.51 -13.43 -9.31
N SER A 588 -37.04 -13.73 -8.12
CA SER A 588 -38.47 -13.64 -7.84
C SER A 588 -38.84 -12.62 -6.77
N GLU A 589 -37.90 -12.18 -5.94
CA GLU A 589 -38.19 -11.32 -4.79
C GLU A 589 -36.96 -10.52 -4.35
N CYS A 590 -37.17 -9.26 -3.96
CA CYS A 590 -36.23 -8.48 -3.14
C CYS A 590 -36.86 -8.13 -1.80
N LYS A 591 -36.19 -8.41 -0.69
CA LYS A 591 -36.70 -8.17 0.67
C LYS A 591 -35.59 -7.85 1.67
N LEU A 592 -35.97 -7.24 2.79
CA LEU A 592 -35.12 -7.03 3.96
C LEU A 592 -34.87 -8.36 4.69
N ASN A 593 -33.70 -8.50 5.32
CA ASN A 593 -33.30 -9.66 6.12
C ASN A 593 -33.31 -9.39 7.63
#